data_AF-A0A411HIS0-F1
#
_entry.id   AF-A0A411HIS0-F1
#
_cell.length_a   1.000
_cell.length_b   1.000
_cell.length_c   1.000
_cell.angle_alpha   90.00
_cell.angle_beta   90.00
_cell.angle_gamma   90.00
#
_symmetry.space_group_name_H-M   'P 1'
#
loop_
_entity.id
_entity.type
_entity.pdbx_description
1 polymer ?
#
loop_
_entity_poly.entity_id
_entity_poly.type
_entity_poly.pdbx_seq_one_letter_code
_entity_poly.pdbx_strand_id
1 'polypeptide(L)'
;MSRADFQARIESLWYDPTRLPPLWLRMLSGVYAMLAGMRRGLYRCGIFKVESLPIPVIVVGNISVGGTGKTPLTIALVEALRARGWNPGVISRGYGASSEGPMLVGDDALPGTVGDEPCLIRQRTGVPIAVGRDRVAVARLLLAVAKPDVLIADDGMQHYALLRNVEICVIDGQRRFGNGRLLPAGPLREPVSRLARVEFRVCNGGTAQGDEVPMHLLGDHAVALANPALVQSLQAFSGQRVHAVAAIGNPPRFFAALRSHGLDLVEHAFADHHLYVASDLAFADDLPILMTEKDAVKCRSFAQPNLWFVPVRAELPEAFFDAVVAKLTKSARAEISG
;
A
#
# COMPACT_ATOMS: atom_id res chain seq x y z
N MET A 1 -27.57 2.62 -8.00
CA MET A 1 -26.27 2.00 -8.34
C MET A 1 -25.40 2.10 -7.09
N SER A 2 -24.99 0.96 -6.53
CA SER A 2 -24.16 1.00 -5.32
C SER A 2 -22.75 1.54 -5.65
N ARG A 3 -22.01 1.99 -4.63
CA ARG A 3 -20.63 2.45 -4.79
C ARG A 3 -19.73 1.32 -5.31
N ALA A 4 -20.01 0.08 -4.93
CA ALA A 4 -19.34 -1.12 -5.40
C ALA A 4 -19.59 -1.39 -6.90
N ASP A 5 -20.85 -1.27 -7.36
CA ASP A 5 -21.19 -1.46 -8.78
C ASP A 5 -20.50 -0.41 -9.68
N PHE A 6 -20.42 0.83 -9.19
CA PHE A 6 -19.73 1.90 -9.90
C PHE A 6 -18.22 1.61 -10.00
N GLN A 7 -17.59 1.22 -8.89
CA GLN A 7 -16.18 0.85 -8.87
C GLN A 7 -15.88 -0.30 -9.83
N ALA A 8 -16.68 -1.39 -9.78
CA ALA A 8 -16.52 -2.53 -10.68
C ALA A 8 -16.65 -2.14 -12.16
N ARG A 9 -17.61 -1.25 -12.49
CA ARG A 9 -17.75 -0.71 -13.86
C ARG A 9 -16.52 0.09 -14.29
N ILE A 10 -16.00 0.96 -13.43
CA ILE A 10 -14.80 1.74 -13.73
C ILE A 10 -13.57 0.84 -13.89
N GLU A 11 -13.38 -0.14 -13.00
CA GLU A 11 -12.29 -1.11 -13.11
C GLU A 11 -12.39 -1.91 -14.42
N SER A 12 -13.59 -2.31 -14.83
CA SER A 12 -13.78 -2.98 -16.13
C SER A 12 -13.36 -2.08 -17.29
N LEU A 13 -13.66 -0.78 -17.27
CA LEU A 13 -13.22 0.16 -18.32
C LEU A 13 -11.69 0.34 -18.37
N TRP A 14 -11.02 0.12 -17.24
CA TRP A 14 -9.59 0.31 -17.10
C TRP A 14 -8.79 -0.92 -17.50
N TYR A 15 -9.30 -2.13 -17.27
CA TYR A 15 -8.55 -3.37 -17.42
C TYR A 15 -9.12 -4.33 -18.48
N ASP A 16 -10.32 -4.10 -19.02
CA ASP A 16 -10.87 -4.85 -20.15
C ASP A 16 -10.37 -4.24 -21.48
N PRO A 17 -9.54 -4.94 -22.27
CA PRO A 17 -9.01 -4.41 -23.53
C PRO A 17 -10.10 -4.17 -24.59
N THR A 18 -11.27 -4.79 -24.46
CA THR A 18 -12.38 -4.62 -25.40
C THR A 18 -13.18 -3.35 -25.17
N ARG A 19 -13.02 -2.72 -24.00
CA ARG A 19 -13.78 -1.53 -23.62
C ARG A 19 -12.97 -0.27 -23.82
N LEU A 20 -13.51 0.64 -24.62
CA LEU A 20 -12.95 1.97 -24.78
C LEU A 20 -13.62 2.96 -23.83
N PRO A 21 -12.83 3.75 -23.07
CA PRO A 21 -13.38 4.81 -22.26
C PRO A 21 -14.14 5.82 -23.15
N PRO A 22 -15.37 6.20 -22.76
CA PRO A 22 -16.13 7.26 -23.43
C PRO A 22 -15.32 8.51 -23.69
N LEU A 23 -15.65 9.24 -24.76
CA LEU A 23 -14.90 10.43 -25.18
C LEU A 23 -14.82 11.49 -24.07
N TRP A 24 -15.89 11.70 -23.31
CA TRP A 24 -15.92 12.64 -22.20
C TRP A 24 -14.92 12.28 -21.07
N LEU A 25 -14.77 10.99 -20.73
CA LEU A 25 -13.74 10.54 -19.77
C LEU A 25 -12.33 10.79 -20.29
N ARG A 26 -12.12 10.58 -21.60
CA ARG A 26 -10.83 10.87 -22.25
C ARG A 26 -10.49 12.36 -22.22
N MET A 27 -11.47 13.24 -22.41
CA MET A 27 -11.28 14.69 -22.29
C MET A 27 -10.92 15.08 -20.85
N LEU A 28 -11.64 14.56 -19.86
CA LEU A 28 -11.31 14.76 -18.44
C LEU A 28 -9.91 14.26 -18.09
N SER A 29 -9.49 13.13 -18.68
CA SER A 29 -8.13 12.60 -18.52
C SER A 29 -7.07 13.54 -19.09
N GLY A 30 -7.35 14.22 -20.20
CA GLY A 30 -6.48 15.27 -20.75
C GLY A 30 -6.33 16.47 -19.80
N VAL A 31 -7.42 16.94 -19.21
CA VAL A 31 -7.40 18.02 -18.21
C VAL A 31 -6.61 17.60 -16.97
N TYR A 32 -6.86 16.39 -16.47
CA TYR A 32 -6.10 15.82 -15.35
C TYR A 32 -4.60 15.73 -15.66
N ALA A 33 -4.25 15.23 -16.85
CA ALA A 33 -2.86 15.13 -17.31
C ALA A 33 -2.15 16.50 -17.34
N MET A 34 -2.85 17.52 -17.85
CA MET A 34 -2.34 18.88 -17.90
C MET A 34 -2.09 19.44 -16.50
N LEU A 35 -3.06 19.33 -15.59
CA LEU A 35 -2.93 19.84 -14.21
C LEU A 35 -1.84 19.10 -13.42
N ALA A 36 -1.80 17.77 -13.52
CA ALA A 36 -0.78 16.95 -12.86
C ALA A 36 0.62 17.23 -13.44
N GLY A 37 0.72 17.38 -14.77
CA GLY A 37 1.94 17.73 -15.47
C GLY A 37 2.45 19.13 -15.11
N MET A 38 1.55 20.12 -15.08
CA MET A 38 1.86 21.49 -14.67
C MET A 38 2.37 21.52 -13.24
N ARG A 39 1.64 20.93 -12.28
CA ARG A 39 2.06 20.86 -10.88
C ARG A 39 3.47 20.27 -10.73
N ARG A 40 3.75 19.18 -11.45
CA ARG A 40 5.08 18.56 -11.46
C ARG A 40 6.15 19.47 -12.08
N GLY A 41 5.82 20.16 -13.16
CA GLY A 41 6.66 21.16 -13.79
C GLY A 41 7.05 22.28 -12.82
N LEU A 42 6.08 22.79 -12.06
CA LEU A 42 6.30 23.85 -11.07
C LEU A 42 7.28 23.45 -9.96
N TYR A 43 7.19 22.22 -9.45
CA TYR A 43 8.21 21.70 -8.51
C TYR A 43 9.57 21.51 -9.17
N ARG A 44 9.61 21.05 -10.43
CA ARG A 44 10.89 20.85 -11.16
C ARG A 44 11.60 22.15 -11.47
N CYS A 45 10.85 23.21 -11.77
CA CYS A 45 11.41 24.54 -12.04
C CYS A 45 11.74 25.30 -10.76
N GLY A 46 11.56 24.70 -9.57
CA GLY A 46 11.81 25.35 -8.28
C GLY A 46 10.80 26.44 -7.90
N ILE A 47 9.69 26.57 -8.64
CA ILE A 47 8.63 27.54 -8.35
C ILE A 47 7.91 27.16 -7.05
N PHE A 48 7.66 25.86 -6.87
CA PHE A 48 7.16 25.35 -5.60
C PHE A 48 8.31 24.84 -4.74
N LYS A 49 8.29 25.26 -3.47
CA LYS A 49 9.30 24.91 -2.48
C LYS A 49 9.30 23.39 -2.24
N VAL A 50 10.49 22.80 -2.31
CA VAL A 50 10.77 21.44 -1.85
C VAL A 50 11.51 21.56 -0.52
N GLU A 51 10.98 20.92 0.51
CA GLU A 51 11.55 20.94 1.86
C GLU A 51 12.48 19.73 2.02
N SER A 52 13.73 19.99 2.37
CA SER A 52 14.69 18.95 2.75
C SER A 52 14.61 18.66 4.24
N LEU A 53 15.03 17.46 4.62
CA LEU A 53 15.18 17.01 5.99
C LEU A 53 16.65 16.67 6.26
N PRO A 54 17.10 16.67 7.52
CA PRO A 54 18.49 16.33 7.86
C PRO A 54 18.80 14.82 7.82
N ILE A 55 17.85 14.02 7.33
CA ILE A 55 17.96 12.57 7.21
C ILE A 55 17.38 12.14 5.85
N PRO A 56 17.86 11.03 5.27
CA PRO A 56 17.38 10.56 3.99
C PRO A 56 15.92 10.07 4.06
N VAL A 57 15.19 10.28 2.97
CA VAL A 57 13.79 9.90 2.78
C VAL A 57 13.68 8.91 1.61
N ILE A 58 13.09 7.74 1.90
CA ILE A 58 12.64 6.76 0.91
C ILE A 58 11.16 6.99 0.65
N VAL A 59 10.77 7.06 -0.62
CA VAL A 59 9.37 7.14 -1.02
C VAL A 59 8.96 5.80 -1.64
N VAL A 60 7.96 5.16 -1.04
CA VAL A 60 7.27 4.01 -1.62
C VAL A 60 5.95 4.49 -2.19
N GLY A 61 5.66 4.13 -3.43
CA GLY A 61 4.38 4.48 -4.03
C GLY A 61 4.07 3.70 -5.29
N ASN A 62 3.05 4.14 -6.01
CA ASN A 62 2.70 3.62 -7.31
C ASN A 62 2.20 4.74 -8.23
N ILE A 63 2.12 4.43 -9.52
CA ILE A 63 1.57 5.33 -10.55
C ILE A 63 0.14 4.98 -10.95
N SER A 64 -0.46 3.93 -10.39
CA SER A 64 -1.84 3.50 -10.67
C SER A 64 -2.75 3.61 -9.44
N VAL A 65 -4.07 3.56 -9.64
CA VAL A 65 -5.04 3.38 -8.55
C VAL A 65 -5.23 1.89 -8.30
N GLY A 66 -5.26 1.51 -7.02
CA GLY A 66 -5.46 0.13 -6.57
C GLY A 66 -4.37 -0.36 -5.62
N GLY A 67 -4.58 -1.58 -5.10
CA GLY A 67 -3.67 -2.23 -4.18
C GLY A 67 -2.48 -2.89 -4.90
N THR A 68 -1.42 -2.13 -5.16
CA THR A 68 -0.19 -2.64 -5.79
C THR A 68 0.75 -3.37 -4.82
N GLY A 69 0.41 -3.46 -3.53
CA GLY A 69 1.27 -4.08 -2.50
C GLY A 69 2.34 -3.16 -1.92
N LYS A 70 2.05 -1.86 -1.81
CA LYS A 70 2.92 -0.87 -1.16
C LYS A 70 3.17 -1.22 0.32
N THR A 71 2.11 -1.49 1.07
CA THR A 71 2.21 -1.76 2.51
C THR A 71 3.09 -2.96 2.84
N PRO A 72 2.98 -4.13 2.17
CA PRO A 72 3.95 -5.22 2.35
C PRO A 72 5.39 -4.83 2.03
N LEU A 73 5.63 -4.04 0.96
CA LEU A 73 6.97 -3.56 0.63
C LEU A 73 7.52 -2.61 1.68
N THR A 74 6.70 -1.70 2.19
CA THR A 74 7.06 -0.77 3.27
C THR A 74 7.47 -1.53 4.53
N ILE A 75 6.73 -2.58 4.91
CA ILE A 75 7.09 -3.46 6.03
C ILE A 75 8.43 -4.16 5.78
N ALA A 76 8.62 -4.76 4.59
CA ALA A 76 9.86 -5.43 4.25
C ALA A 76 11.08 -4.48 4.24
N LEU A 77 10.91 -3.25 3.76
CA LEU A 77 11.96 -2.22 3.81
C LEU A 77 12.31 -1.84 5.25
N VAL A 78 11.31 -1.67 6.12
CA VAL A 78 11.53 -1.39 7.55
C VAL A 78 12.36 -2.51 8.20
N GLU A 79 11.95 -3.76 8.00
CA GLU A 79 12.63 -4.94 8.55
C GLU A 79 14.07 -5.05 8.02
N ALA A 80 14.25 -4.90 6.71
CA ALA A 80 15.55 -4.99 6.06
C ALA A 80 16.53 -3.86 6.46
N LEU A 81 16.02 -2.65 6.67
CA LEU A 81 16.81 -1.50 7.14
C LEU A 81 17.25 -1.69 8.60
N ARG A 82 16.35 -2.15 9.46
CA ARG A 82 16.68 -2.49 10.85
C ARG A 82 17.73 -3.59 10.95
N ALA A 83 17.59 -4.64 10.13
CA ALA A 83 18.59 -5.71 10.05
C ALA A 83 19.98 -5.19 9.61
N ARG A 84 20.02 -4.06 8.91
CA ARG A 84 21.23 -3.36 8.47
C ARG A 84 21.65 -2.19 9.38
N GLY A 85 21.07 -2.11 10.59
CA GLY A 85 21.48 -1.16 11.63
C GLY A 85 20.87 0.24 11.55
N TRP A 86 19.90 0.47 10.66
CA TRP A 86 19.16 1.73 10.59
C TRP A 86 18.00 1.76 11.58
N ASN A 87 17.61 2.95 12.01
CA ASN A 87 16.43 3.26 12.82
C ASN A 87 15.34 3.96 11.98
N PRO A 88 14.51 3.20 11.23
CA PRO A 88 13.50 3.78 10.35
C PRO A 88 12.30 4.35 11.10
N GLY A 89 11.79 5.47 10.59
CA GLY A 89 10.45 6.01 10.90
C GLY A 89 9.56 6.01 9.66
N VAL A 90 8.26 5.80 9.82
CA VAL A 90 7.30 5.76 8.69
C VAL A 90 6.37 6.96 8.72
N ILE A 91 6.13 7.57 7.57
CA ILE A 91 5.11 8.61 7.40
C ILE A 91 4.06 8.17 6.39
N SER A 92 2.79 8.43 6.68
CA SER A 92 1.67 8.08 5.80
C SER A 92 0.57 9.13 5.81
N ARG A 93 -0.44 8.99 4.95
CA ARG A 93 -1.54 9.97 4.81
C ARG A 93 -2.62 9.74 5.84
N GLY A 94 -2.74 8.49 6.28
CA GLY A 94 -3.95 8.01 6.93
C GLY A 94 -5.13 8.09 5.99
N TYR A 95 -5.12 7.29 4.91
CA TYR A 95 -6.29 7.23 4.04
C TYR A 95 -7.49 6.69 4.84
N GLY A 96 -8.61 7.43 4.84
CA GLY A 96 -9.77 7.14 5.69
C GLY A 96 -9.73 7.77 7.09
N ALA A 97 -8.62 8.38 7.49
CA ALA A 97 -8.50 9.08 8.77
C ALA A 97 -9.23 10.44 8.76
N SER A 98 -9.79 10.79 9.92
CA SER A 98 -10.48 12.07 10.16
C SER A 98 -9.58 13.18 10.71
N SER A 99 -8.26 12.96 10.89
CA SER A 99 -7.40 13.95 11.54
C SER A 99 -7.17 15.21 10.68
N GLU A 100 -7.29 16.38 11.30
CA GLU A 100 -7.04 17.68 10.65
C GLU A 100 -5.54 18.03 10.58
N GLY A 101 -4.72 17.45 11.45
CA GLY A 101 -3.29 17.74 11.59
C GLY A 101 -2.37 16.50 11.64
N PRO A 102 -1.04 16.72 11.66
CA PRO A 102 -0.07 15.64 11.82
C PRO A 102 -0.21 14.99 13.20
N MET A 103 -0.18 13.66 13.25
CA MET A 103 -0.43 12.87 14.44
C MET A 103 0.53 11.68 14.51
N LEU A 104 1.01 11.33 15.70
CA LEU A 104 1.72 10.08 15.94
C LEU A 104 0.73 8.93 16.10
N VAL A 105 1.07 7.78 15.51
CA VAL A 105 0.31 6.55 15.66
C VAL A 105 0.76 5.86 16.95
N GLY A 106 -0.13 5.86 17.94
CA GLY A 106 0.06 5.10 19.18
C GLY A 106 -0.12 3.58 18.96
N ASP A 107 0.19 2.79 19.97
CA ASP A 107 0.08 1.33 19.91
C ASP A 107 -1.38 0.86 19.78
N ASP A 108 -2.30 1.57 20.44
CA ASP A 108 -3.75 1.29 20.40
C ASP A 108 -4.49 2.13 19.34
N ALA A 109 -3.77 2.66 18.35
CA ALA A 109 -4.39 3.51 17.33
C ALA A 109 -5.45 2.75 16.53
N LEU A 110 -6.62 3.37 16.40
CA LEU A 110 -7.76 2.81 15.69
C LEU A 110 -7.68 3.14 14.18
N PRO A 111 -8.03 2.20 13.28
CA PRO A 111 -8.04 2.45 11.84
C PRO A 111 -8.89 3.65 11.42
N GLY A 112 -10.00 3.91 12.13
CA GLY A 112 -10.84 5.08 11.86
C GLY A 112 -10.17 6.42 12.13
N THR A 113 -9.14 6.47 12.99
CA THR A 113 -8.44 7.71 13.35
C THR A 113 -7.14 7.91 12.59
N VAL A 114 -6.39 6.84 12.30
CA VAL A 114 -5.08 6.94 11.63
C VAL A 114 -5.01 6.27 10.26
N GLY A 115 -6.05 5.51 9.86
CA GLY A 115 -6.11 4.72 8.64
C GLY A 115 -5.64 3.28 8.82
N ASP A 116 -6.11 2.38 7.95
CA ASP A 116 -5.83 0.94 8.03
C ASP A 116 -4.34 0.61 7.83
N GLU A 117 -3.69 1.23 6.83
CA GLU A 117 -2.29 0.93 6.48
C GLU A 117 -1.31 1.37 7.58
N PRO A 118 -1.41 2.58 8.17
CA PRO A 118 -0.55 2.97 9.29
C PRO A 118 -0.71 2.08 10.52
N CYS A 119 -1.94 1.68 10.87
CA CYS A 119 -2.18 0.71 11.93
C CYS A 119 -1.47 -0.61 11.64
N LEU A 120 -1.61 -1.14 10.43
CA LEU A 120 -0.99 -2.40 10.03
C LEU A 120 0.54 -2.33 10.12
N ILE A 121 1.16 -1.28 9.59
CA ILE A 121 2.63 -1.13 9.64
C ILE A 121 3.09 -1.00 11.10
N ARG A 122 2.37 -0.24 11.94
CA ARG A 122 2.71 -0.08 13.36
C ARG A 122 2.64 -1.41 14.09
N GLN A 123 1.57 -2.19 13.89
CA GLN A 123 1.38 -3.49 14.51
C GLN A 123 2.46 -4.50 14.10
N ARG A 124 2.87 -4.48 12.82
CA ARG A 124 3.85 -5.44 12.30
C ARG A 124 5.30 -5.12 12.64
N THR A 125 5.63 -3.84 12.68
CA THR A 125 7.03 -3.41 12.80
C THR A 125 7.33 -2.75 14.13
N GLY A 126 6.36 -2.16 14.82
CA GLY A 126 6.59 -1.36 16.02
C GLY A 126 7.43 -0.10 15.78
N VAL A 127 7.72 0.29 14.53
CA VAL A 127 8.44 1.53 14.25
C VAL A 127 7.59 2.75 14.61
N PRO A 128 8.21 3.89 14.95
CA PRO A 128 7.53 5.17 15.02
C PRO A 128 6.83 5.50 13.70
N ILE A 129 5.53 5.81 13.77
CA ILE A 129 4.73 6.21 12.60
C ILE A 129 4.03 7.52 12.86
N ALA A 130 4.00 8.40 11.87
CA ALA A 130 3.18 9.60 11.88
C ALA A 130 2.27 9.67 10.64
N VAL A 131 1.07 10.21 10.81
CA VAL A 131 0.06 10.36 9.76
C VAL A 131 -0.40 11.80 9.63
N GLY A 132 -0.78 12.19 8.42
CA GLY A 132 -1.37 13.49 8.15
C GLY A 132 -1.30 13.87 6.68
N ARG A 133 -2.06 14.90 6.29
CA ARG A 133 -2.14 15.37 4.89
C ARG A 133 -0.87 16.10 4.44
N ASP A 134 -0.30 16.92 5.33
CA ASP A 134 0.97 17.62 5.08
C ASP A 134 2.15 16.71 5.43
N ARG A 135 2.78 16.15 4.40
CA ARG A 135 3.92 15.25 4.54
C ARG A 135 5.13 15.90 5.23
N VAL A 136 5.37 17.18 5.01
CA VAL A 136 6.51 17.87 5.61
C VAL A 136 6.25 18.06 7.10
N ALA A 137 5.05 18.51 7.48
CA ALA A 137 4.69 18.66 8.89
C ALA A 137 4.72 17.32 9.64
N VAL A 138 4.21 16.25 9.02
CA VAL A 138 4.24 14.88 9.56
C VAL A 138 5.67 14.40 9.75
N ALA A 139 6.55 14.61 8.78
CA ALA A 139 7.95 14.21 8.87
C ALA A 139 8.70 14.99 9.97
N ARG A 140 8.46 16.30 10.09
CA ARG A 140 9.04 17.13 11.16
C ARG A 140 8.58 16.70 12.55
N LEU A 141 7.30 16.36 12.70
CA LEU A 141 6.77 15.81 13.95
C LEU A 141 7.49 14.51 14.33
N LEU A 142 7.58 13.58 13.39
CA LEU A 142 8.21 12.27 13.64
C LEU A 142 9.70 12.41 13.97
N LEU A 143 10.41 13.29 13.25
CA LEU A 143 11.80 13.65 13.52
C LEU A 143 12.01 14.19 14.93
N ALA A 144 11.15 15.12 15.37
CA ALA A 144 11.27 15.75 16.67
C ALA A 144 11.06 14.76 17.83
N VAL A 145 10.11 13.83 17.69
CA VAL A 145 9.72 12.94 18.79
C VAL A 145 10.52 11.63 18.79
N ALA A 146 10.70 11.01 17.64
CA ALA A 146 11.24 9.65 17.55
C ALA A 146 12.69 9.58 17.04
N LYS A 147 13.21 10.68 16.47
CA LYS A 147 14.58 10.80 15.96
C LYS A 147 15.04 9.60 15.10
N PRO A 148 14.27 9.20 14.07
CA PRO A 148 14.75 8.20 13.12
C PRO A 148 15.98 8.71 12.36
N ASP A 149 16.80 7.79 11.84
CA ASP A 149 17.93 8.11 10.95
C ASP A 149 17.59 7.94 9.46
N VAL A 150 16.41 7.39 9.16
CA VAL A 150 15.83 7.29 7.81
C VAL A 150 14.31 7.35 7.88
N LEU A 151 13.69 8.04 6.92
CA LEU A 151 12.23 8.10 6.80
C LEU A 151 11.73 7.29 5.60
N ILE A 152 10.64 6.58 5.78
CA ILE A 152 9.92 5.90 4.70
C ILE A 152 8.53 6.52 4.55
N ALA A 153 8.27 7.12 3.39
CA ALA A 153 6.99 7.71 3.06
C ALA A 153 6.14 6.72 2.26
N ASP A 154 5.10 6.18 2.90
CA ASP A 154 4.14 5.28 2.27
C ASP A 154 3.10 6.09 1.45
N ASP A 155 2.80 5.60 0.25
CA ASP A 155 2.04 6.27 -0.81
C ASP A 155 2.53 7.72 -1.10
N GLY A 156 3.85 7.91 -1.12
CA GLY A 156 4.49 9.23 -1.16
C GLY A 156 4.73 9.82 -2.56
N MET A 157 4.62 9.05 -3.65
CA MET A 157 5.10 9.46 -4.98
C MET A 157 4.50 10.78 -5.50
N GLN A 158 3.24 11.06 -5.19
CA GLN A 158 2.56 12.31 -5.59
C GLN A 158 2.83 13.51 -4.65
N HIS A 159 3.59 13.32 -3.57
CA HIS A 159 3.89 14.37 -2.58
C HIS A 159 5.25 15.02 -2.85
N TYR A 160 5.30 15.84 -3.90
CA TYR A 160 6.52 16.51 -4.39
C TYR A 160 7.13 17.56 -3.45
N ALA A 161 6.39 18.00 -2.42
CA ALA A 161 6.84 19.03 -1.48
C ALA A 161 7.95 18.55 -0.52
N LEU A 162 8.09 17.25 -0.32
CA LEU A 162 9.12 16.66 0.50
C LEU A 162 10.25 16.14 -0.40
N LEU A 163 11.48 16.54 -0.11
CA LEU A 163 12.66 15.99 -0.78
C LEU A 163 12.73 14.48 -0.55
N ARG A 164 13.09 13.75 -1.61
CA ARG A 164 13.23 12.29 -1.59
C ARG A 164 14.59 11.91 -2.15
N ASN A 165 15.25 10.99 -1.47
CA ASN A 165 16.58 10.52 -1.81
C ASN A 165 16.53 9.21 -2.60
N VAL A 166 15.53 8.37 -2.30
CA VAL A 166 15.25 7.12 -3.02
C VAL A 166 13.75 7.03 -3.30
N GLU A 167 13.38 6.79 -4.55
CA GLU A 167 11.99 6.57 -4.95
C GLU A 167 11.80 5.16 -5.52
N ILE A 168 10.81 4.45 -4.97
CA ILE A 168 10.50 3.06 -5.29
C ILE A 168 9.05 3.00 -5.78
N CYS A 169 8.86 2.63 -7.05
CA CYS A 169 7.54 2.45 -7.63
C CYS A 169 7.14 0.98 -7.65
N VAL A 170 6.02 0.65 -7.00
CA VAL A 170 5.42 -0.69 -7.02
C VAL A 170 4.45 -0.81 -8.18
N ILE A 171 4.65 -1.82 -9.00
CA ILE A 171 3.88 -2.14 -10.20
C ILE A 171 3.12 -3.44 -9.93
N ASP A 172 1.82 -3.48 -10.21
CA ASP A 172 1.06 -4.74 -10.19
C ASP A 172 1.50 -5.59 -11.39
N GLY A 173 2.12 -6.74 -11.16
CA GLY A 173 2.68 -7.55 -12.23
C GLY A 173 1.64 -8.29 -13.07
N GLN A 174 0.40 -8.41 -12.59
CA GLN A 174 -0.71 -9.03 -13.35
C GLN A 174 -1.50 -7.97 -14.13
N ARG A 175 -1.97 -6.93 -13.44
CA ARG A 175 -2.81 -5.88 -14.04
C ARG A 175 -2.00 -4.83 -14.82
N ARG A 176 -0.69 -4.74 -14.57
CA ARG A 176 0.25 -3.78 -15.16
C ARG A 176 -0.33 -2.36 -15.11
N PHE A 177 -0.53 -1.73 -16.26
CA PHE A 177 -0.99 -0.33 -16.38
C PHE A 177 -2.42 -0.19 -16.93
N GLY A 178 -3.18 -1.29 -17.00
CA GLY A 178 -4.49 -1.33 -17.64
C GLY A 178 -4.45 -0.79 -19.07
N ASN A 179 -5.40 0.06 -19.43
CA ASN A 179 -5.49 0.69 -20.75
C ASN A 179 -4.45 1.81 -21.01
N GLY A 180 -3.50 2.04 -20.09
CA GLY A 180 -2.40 3.00 -20.24
C GLY A 180 -2.81 4.47 -20.16
N ARG A 181 -4.08 4.78 -19.83
CA ARG A 181 -4.57 6.16 -19.72
C ARG A 181 -4.53 6.66 -18.29
N LEU A 182 -4.46 7.98 -18.16
CA LEU A 182 -4.57 8.66 -16.87
C LEU A 182 -6.00 8.69 -16.37
N LEU A 183 -6.17 8.88 -15.06
CA LEU A 183 -7.47 9.12 -14.45
C LEU A 183 -8.21 10.28 -15.12
N PRO A 184 -9.55 10.20 -15.25
CA PRO A 184 -10.41 9.07 -14.92
C PRO A 184 -10.56 8.04 -16.06
N ALA A 185 -10.00 8.27 -17.25
CA ALA A 185 -10.14 7.36 -18.40
C ALA A 185 -9.37 6.04 -18.25
N GLY A 186 -8.35 6.01 -17.41
CA GLY A 186 -7.59 4.81 -17.08
C GLY A 186 -7.13 4.84 -15.62
N PRO A 187 -6.43 3.79 -15.18
CA PRO A 187 -6.07 3.63 -13.77
C PRO A 187 -4.89 4.50 -13.35
N LEU A 188 -4.18 5.16 -14.28
CA LEU A 188 -2.91 5.82 -13.98
C LEU A 188 -3.12 7.19 -13.29
N ARG A 189 -2.48 7.38 -12.14
CA ARG A 189 -2.26 8.68 -11.48
C ARG A 189 -1.18 9.49 -12.19
N GLU A 190 -0.19 8.82 -12.77
CA GLU A 190 0.93 9.43 -13.47
C GLU A 190 1.29 8.65 -14.74
N PRO A 191 1.84 9.30 -15.78
CA PRO A 191 2.16 8.60 -17.03
C PRO A 191 3.27 7.58 -16.82
N VAL A 192 3.25 6.48 -17.59
CA VAL A 192 4.26 5.40 -17.50
C VAL A 192 5.69 5.93 -17.68
N SER A 193 5.89 7.00 -18.46
CA SER A 193 7.18 7.68 -18.59
C SER A 193 7.78 8.19 -17.28
N ARG A 194 6.98 8.33 -16.21
CA ARG A 194 7.44 8.66 -14.86
C ARG A 194 8.39 7.61 -14.29
N LEU A 195 8.23 6.35 -14.69
CA LEU A 195 9.03 5.22 -14.23
C LEU A 195 10.50 5.32 -14.65
N ALA A 196 10.83 6.10 -15.69
CA ALA A 196 12.21 6.36 -16.07
C ALA A 196 12.98 7.23 -15.06
N ARG A 197 12.29 7.79 -14.05
CA ARG A 197 12.86 8.71 -13.06
C ARG A 197 12.85 8.16 -11.64
N VAL A 198 12.37 6.94 -11.43
CA VAL A 198 12.43 6.29 -10.11
C VAL A 198 13.70 5.47 -10.03
N GLU A 199 14.31 5.41 -8.85
CA GLU A 199 15.52 4.61 -8.63
C GLU A 199 15.24 3.11 -8.74
N PHE A 200 14.07 2.66 -8.29
CA PHE A 200 13.69 1.26 -8.30
C PHE A 200 12.26 1.04 -8.78
N ARG A 201 12.07 0.00 -9.58
CA ARG A 201 10.76 -0.52 -10.00
C ARG A 201 10.58 -1.90 -9.39
N VAL A 202 9.57 -2.06 -8.55
CA VAL A 202 9.25 -3.35 -7.91
C VAL A 202 8.00 -3.93 -8.56
N CYS A 203 8.12 -5.11 -9.17
CA CYS A 203 6.99 -5.81 -9.78
C CYS A 203 6.40 -6.80 -8.78
N ASN A 204 5.16 -6.56 -8.36
CA ASN A 204 4.46 -7.38 -7.39
C ASN A 204 3.63 -8.48 -8.07
N GLY A 205 4.06 -9.73 -7.92
CA GLY A 205 3.47 -10.87 -8.62
C GLY A 205 3.70 -10.81 -10.13
N GLY A 206 3.06 -11.73 -10.88
CA GLY A 206 3.22 -11.80 -12.34
C GLY A 206 4.68 -12.02 -12.77
N THR A 207 5.06 -11.47 -13.91
CA THR A 207 6.42 -11.56 -14.46
C THR A 207 7.06 -10.18 -14.47
N ALA A 208 8.20 -10.05 -13.80
CA ALA A 208 9.00 -8.83 -13.81
C ALA A 208 9.56 -8.56 -15.23
N GLN A 209 9.57 -7.30 -15.65
CA GLN A 209 10.02 -6.88 -16.98
C GLN A 209 11.26 -5.99 -16.90
N GLY A 210 12.23 -6.21 -17.78
CA GLY A 210 13.44 -5.38 -17.85
C GLY A 210 14.27 -5.45 -16.56
N ASP A 211 14.46 -4.31 -15.91
CA ASP A 211 15.19 -4.12 -14.64
C ASP A 211 14.26 -4.06 -13.42
N GLU A 212 13.00 -4.49 -13.57
CA GLU A 212 12.08 -4.60 -12.44
C GLU A 212 12.58 -5.65 -11.43
N VAL A 213 12.54 -5.29 -10.16
CA VAL A 213 12.81 -6.20 -9.04
C VAL A 213 11.55 -7.04 -8.79
N PRO A 214 11.61 -8.37 -8.87
CA PRO A 214 10.48 -9.22 -8.56
C PRO A 214 10.17 -9.18 -7.06
N MET A 215 8.89 -9.09 -6.72
CA MET A 215 8.37 -9.23 -5.38
C MET A 215 7.24 -10.26 -5.37
N HIS A 216 7.35 -11.22 -4.45
CA HIS A 216 6.31 -12.21 -4.21
C HIS A 216 5.67 -11.96 -2.84
N LEU A 217 4.35 -12.10 -2.77
CA LEU A 217 3.65 -12.08 -1.49
C LEU A 217 3.42 -13.52 -1.06
N LEU A 218 4.05 -13.92 0.03
CA LEU A 218 3.88 -15.22 0.64
C LEU A 218 2.88 -15.13 1.79
N GLY A 219 1.87 -15.99 1.79
CA GLY A 219 0.92 -16.14 2.89
C GLY A 219 0.43 -17.58 2.90
N ASP A 220 0.91 -18.37 3.86
CA ASP A 220 0.71 -19.81 3.94
C ASP A 220 -0.02 -20.24 5.23
N HIS A 221 -0.34 -19.29 6.09
CA HIS A 221 -1.05 -19.51 7.34
C HIS A 221 -2.13 -18.45 7.57
N ALA A 222 -3.13 -18.84 8.36
CA ALA A 222 -4.15 -17.98 8.91
C ALA A 222 -3.94 -17.85 10.43
N VAL A 223 -4.23 -16.67 10.96
CA VAL A 223 -4.12 -16.35 12.38
C VAL A 223 -5.51 -16.01 12.91
N ALA A 224 -5.90 -16.62 14.03
CA ALA A 224 -7.20 -16.32 14.63
C ALA A 224 -7.20 -14.88 15.16
N LEU A 225 -8.22 -14.11 14.78
CA LEU A 225 -8.29 -12.69 15.12
C LEU A 225 -8.48 -12.48 16.63
N ALA A 226 -9.29 -13.33 17.27
CA ALA A 226 -9.59 -13.27 18.70
C ALA A 226 -8.44 -13.82 19.58
N ASN A 227 -7.58 -14.67 19.02
CA ASN A 227 -6.43 -15.23 19.72
C ASN A 227 -5.22 -15.30 18.77
N PRO A 228 -4.39 -14.25 18.68
CA PRO A 228 -3.24 -14.23 17.77
C PRO A 228 -2.19 -15.32 18.01
N ALA A 229 -2.21 -16.00 19.16
CA ALA A 229 -1.34 -17.16 19.41
C ALA A 229 -1.82 -18.42 18.67
N LEU A 230 -3.09 -18.47 18.23
CA LEU A 230 -3.64 -19.55 17.44
C LEU A 230 -3.37 -19.28 15.96
N VAL A 231 -2.41 -20.03 15.41
CA VAL A 231 -1.99 -19.98 14.01
C VAL A 231 -2.24 -21.34 13.37
N GLN A 232 -2.84 -21.34 12.18
CA GLN A 232 -3.08 -22.54 11.40
C GLN A 232 -2.54 -22.38 9.99
N SER A 233 -1.85 -23.39 9.47
CA SER A 233 -1.47 -23.42 8.06
C SER A 233 -2.74 -23.41 7.19
N LEU A 234 -2.69 -22.75 6.03
CA LEU A 234 -3.82 -22.70 5.10
C LEU A 234 -4.23 -24.10 4.62
N GLN A 235 -3.28 -25.04 4.56
CA GLN A 235 -3.56 -26.43 4.24
C GLN A 235 -4.51 -27.10 5.26
N ALA A 236 -4.58 -26.62 6.51
CA ALA A 236 -5.55 -27.12 7.49
C ALA A 236 -7.00 -26.84 7.09
N PHE A 237 -7.22 -25.82 6.25
CA PHE A 237 -8.53 -25.47 5.69
C PHE A 237 -8.79 -26.10 4.31
N SER A 238 -7.84 -26.88 3.77
CA SER A 238 -7.98 -27.51 2.45
C SER A 238 -9.20 -28.43 2.40
N GLY A 239 -10.01 -28.29 1.35
CA GLY A 239 -11.28 -29.03 1.21
C GLY A 239 -12.40 -28.59 2.15
N GLN A 240 -12.15 -27.63 3.05
CA GLN A 240 -13.20 -26.97 3.83
C GLN A 240 -13.77 -25.79 3.03
N ARG A 241 -15.07 -25.58 3.17
CA ARG A 241 -15.72 -24.38 2.67
C ARG A 241 -15.50 -23.24 3.65
N VAL A 242 -15.03 -22.10 3.19
CA VAL A 242 -14.75 -20.92 4.03
C VAL A 242 -15.32 -19.64 3.42
N HIS A 243 -15.61 -18.65 4.25
CA HIS A 243 -15.94 -17.30 3.79
C HIS A 243 -14.65 -16.53 3.56
N ALA A 244 -14.41 -16.10 2.32
CA ALA A 244 -13.25 -15.27 1.97
C ALA A 244 -13.69 -13.81 1.88
N VAL A 245 -13.20 -12.96 2.78
CA VAL A 245 -13.61 -11.56 2.91
C VAL A 245 -12.46 -10.62 2.53
N ALA A 246 -12.72 -9.66 1.65
CA ALA A 246 -11.69 -8.69 1.27
C ALA A 246 -12.27 -7.32 0.91
N ALA A 247 -11.75 -6.26 1.54
CA ALA A 247 -12.02 -4.85 1.25
C ALA A 247 -10.72 -4.12 0.85
N ILE A 248 -10.02 -4.69 -0.14
CA ILE A 248 -8.77 -4.17 -0.71
C ILE A 248 -8.97 -3.78 -2.18
N GLY A 249 -8.05 -3.01 -2.76
CA GLY A 249 -8.17 -2.57 -4.16
C GLY A 249 -8.09 -3.67 -5.25
N ASN A 250 -7.83 -4.93 -4.90
CA ASN A 250 -7.92 -6.08 -5.82
C ASN A 250 -8.30 -7.36 -5.06
N PRO A 251 -9.57 -7.53 -4.63
CA PRO A 251 -10.02 -8.70 -3.88
C PRO A 251 -9.79 -10.05 -4.61
N PRO A 252 -9.99 -10.16 -5.94
CA PRO A 252 -9.74 -11.41 -6.66
C PRO A 252 -8.34 -11.99 -6.46
N ARG A 253 -7.33 -11.15 -6.24
CA ARG A 253 -5.97 -11.62 -5.96
C ARG A 253 -5.88 -12.41 -4.65
N PHE A 254 -6.57 -11.94 -3.61
CA PHE A 254 -6.63 -12.63 -2.32
C PHE A 254 -7.36 -13.97 -2.46
N PHE A 255 -8.50 -13.96 -3.14
CA PHE A 255 -9.28 -15.19 -3.35
C PHE A 255 -8.52 -16.21 -4.20
N ALA A 256 -7.80 -15.78 -5.25
CA ALA A 256 -6.96 -16.65 -6.05
C ALA A 256 -5.83 -17.28 -5.21
N ALA A 257 -5.22 -16.52 -4.29
CA ALA A 257 -4.21 -17.05 -3.38
C ALA A 257 -4.79 -18.15 -2.48
N LEU A 258 -5.94 -17.91 -1.82
CA LEU A 258 -6.61 -18.93 -1.01
C LEU A 258 -6.96 -20.19 -1.82
N ARG A 259 -7.48 -20.04 -3.04
CA ARG A 259 -7.76 -21.19 -3.92
C ARG A 259 -6.51 -21.99 -4.27
N SER A 260 -5.36 -21.32 -4.47
CA SER A 260 -4.10 -22.02 -4.75
C SER A 260 -3.62 -22.89 -3.58
N HIS A 261 -4.14 -22.67 -2.38
CA HIS A 261 -3.94 -23.53 -1.21
C HIS A 261 -5.02 -24.63 -1.03
N GLY A 262 -5.96 -24.77 -1.98
CA GLY A 262 -6.96 -25.85 -1.98
C GLY A 262 -8.24 -25.57 -1.19
N LEU A 263 -8.50 -24.30 -0.84
CA LEU A 263 -9.71 -23.91 -0.11
C LEU A 263 -10.90 -23.73 -1.07
N ASP A 264 -12.09 -24.16 -0.62
CA ASP A 264 -13.36 -23.86 -1.29
C ASP A 264 -13.94 -22.56 -0.71
N LEU A 265 -14.23 -21.57 -1.57
CA LEU A 265 -14.47 -20.19 -1.13
C LEU A 265 -15.90 -19.73 -1.43
N VAL A 266 -16.55 -19.16 -0.41
CA VAL A 266 -17.64 -18.21 -0.57
C VAL A 266 -17.04 -16.81 -0.56
N GLU A 267 -16.98 -16.15 -1.72
CA GLU A 267 -16.31 -14.84 -1.85
C GLU A 267 -17.21 -13.68 -1.42
N HIS A 268 -16.65 -12.77 -0.62
CA HIS A 268 -17.28 -11.54 -0.17
C HIS A 268 -16.34 -10.37 -0.44
N ALA A 269 -16.50 -9.75 -1.61
CA ALA A 269 -15.76 -8.56 -1.99
C ALA A 269 -16.49 -7.30 -1.52
N PHE A 270 -15.79 -6.46 -0.76
CA PHE A 270 -16.27 -5.16 -0.30
C PHE A 270 -15.49 -4.03 -0.99
N ALA A 271 -16.00 -2.80 -0.92
CA ALA A 271 -15.30 -1.64 -1.45
C ALA A 271 -13.97 -1.41 -0.69
N ASP A 272 -12.94 -0.90 -1.38
CA ASP A 272 -11.64 -0.65 -0.73
C ASP A 272 -11.81 0.31 0.46
N HIS A 273 -11.18 -0.02 1.59
CA HIS A 273 -11.35 0.68 2.87
C HIS A 273 -12.76 0.60 3.47
N HIS A 274 -13.53 -0.46 3.18
CA HIS A 274 -14.81 -0.71 3.84
C HIS A 274 -14.67 -0.70 5.36
N LEU A 275 -15.54 0.04 6.05
CA LEU A 275 -15.64 0.08 7.51
C LEU A 275 -16.57 -1.04 7.95
N TYR A 276 -15.98 -2.12 8.47
CA TYR A 276 -16.74 -3.29 8.89
C TYR A 276 -17.54 -3.02 10.16
N VAL A 277 -18.75 -3.56 10.19
CA VAL A 277 -19.54 -3.79 11.40
C VAL A 277 -19.72 -5.29 11.63
N ALA A 278 -20.02 -5.71 12.86
CA ALA A 278 -20.17 -7.13 13.19
C ALA A 278 -21.19 -7.86 12.30
N SER A 279 -22.27 -7.18 11.90
CA SER A 279 -23.29 -7.75 11.01
C SER A 279 -22.81 -8.02 9.59
N ASP A 280 -21.74 -7.36 9.12
CA ASP A 280 -21.16 -7.63 7.79
C ASP A 280 -20.52 -9.02 7.73
N LEU A 281 -20.14 -9.58 8.88
CA LEU A 281 -19.47 -10.88 9.02
C LEU A 281 -20.35 -11.92 9.74
N ALA A 282 -21.61 -11.60 10.01
CA ALA A 282 -22.56 -12.51 10.63
C ALA A 282 -23.26 -13.36 9.57
N PHE A 283 -22.55 -14.38 9.07
CA PHE A 283 -23.11 -15.34 8.12
C PHE A 283 -24.05 -16.34 8.80
N ALA A 284 -24.85 -17.06 8.01
CA ALA A 284 -25.88 -17.97 8.52
C ALA A 284 -25.33 -19.33 9.00
N ASP A 285 -24.01 -19.52 8.93
CA ASP A 285 -23.29 -20.74 9.30
C ASP A 285 -22.05 -20.38 10.15
N ASP A 286 -21.44 -21.40 10.75
CA ASP A 286 -20.26 -21.26 11.62
C ASP A 286 -18.94 -21.50 10.84
N LEU A 287 -18.94 -21.36 9.51
CA LEU A 287 -17.75 -21.60 8.72
C LEU A 287 -16.63 -20.59 9.07
N PRO A 288 -15.35 -20.98 8.92
CA PRO A 288 -14.24 -20.05 9.09
C PRO A 288 -14.36 -18.87 8.13
N ILE A 289 -14.10 -17.66 8.65
CA ILE A 289 -14.06 -16.43 7.88
C ILE A 289 -12.59 -16.02 7.74
N LEU A 290 -12.02 -16.14 6.56
CA LEU A 290 -10.65 -15.73 6.25
C LEU A 290 -10.66 -14.37 5.56
N MET A 291 -9.98 -13.39 6.15
CA MET A 291 -9.85 -12.04 5.60
C MET A 291 -8.40 -11.62 5.37
N THR A 292 -8.21 -10.53 4.65
CA THR A 292 -6.87 -9.94 4.51
C THR A 292 -6.41 -9.35 5.85
N GLU A 293 -5.09 -9.29 6.07
CA GLU A 293 -4.54 -8.67 7.28
C GLU A 293 -4.95 -7.19 7.42
N LYS A 294 -5.06 -6.45 6.31
CA LYS A 294 -5.57 -5.07 6.30
C LYS A 294 -7.01 -4.99 6.80
N ASP A 295 -7.86 -5.96 6.44
CA ASP A 295 -9.24 -6.02 6.90
C ASP A 295 -9.35 -6.40 8.38
N ALA A 296 -8.49 -7.30 8.83
CA ALA A 296 -8.41 -7.76 10.21
C ALA A 296 -8.22 -6.63 11.21
N VAL A 297 -7.40 -5.61 10.88
CA VAL A 297 -7.17 -4.45 11.75
C VAL A 297 -8.48 -3.72 12.08
N LYS A 298 -9.44 -3.70 11.15
CA LYS A 298 -10.75 -3.03 11.33
C LYS A 298 -11.75 -3.87 12.12
N CYS A 299 -11.56 -5.20 12.18
CA CYS A 299 -12.49 -6.13 12.80
C CYS A 299 -12.13 -6.50 14.25
N ARG A 300 -10.98 -6.05 14.76
CA ARG A 300 -10.46 -6.44 16.09
C ARG A 300 -11.45 -6.18 17.24
N SER A 301 -12.22 -5.10 17.18
CA SER A 301 -13.15 -4.70 18.25
C SER A 301 -14.36 -5.65 18.41
N PHE A 302 -14.64 -6.49 17.42
CA PHE A 302 -15.72 -7.47 17.44
C PHE A 302 -15.24 -8.85 16.97
N ALA A 303 -13.97 -9.17 17.22
CA ALA A 303 -13.37 -10.45 16.86
C ALA A 303 -14.16 -11.62 17.46
N GLN A 304 -14.46 -12.63 16.64
CA GLN A 304 -15.10 -13.87 17.05
C GLN A 304 -14.16 -15.06 16.79
N PRO A 305 -14.39 -16.24 17.40
CA PRO A 305 -13.48 -17.38 17.29
C PRO A 305 -13.28 -17.93 15.87
N ASN A 306 -14.25 -17.75 14.98
CA ASN A 306 -14.19 -18.17 13.58
C ASN A 306 -13.63 -17.10 12.64
N LEU A 307 -13.21 -15.93 13.13
CA LEU A 307 -12.55 -14.91 12.32
C LEU A 307 -11.05 -15.16 12.28
N TRP A 308 -10.53 -15.28 11.07
CA TRP A 308 -9.12 -15.49 10.77
C TRP A 308 -8.65 -14.44 9.79
N PHE A 309 -7.36 -14.10 9.87
CA PHE A 309 -6.72 -13.29 8.85
C PHE A 309 -5.49 -13.98 8.30
N VAL A 310 -5.19 -13.72 7.03
CA VAL A 310 -4.05 -14.30 6.33
C VAL A 310 -2.99 -13.20 6.17
N PRO A 311 -1.98 -13.17 7.06
CA PRO A 311 -0.86 -12.26 6.89
C PRO A 311 -0.09 -12.60 5.62
N VAL A 312 0.44 -11.56 4.98
CA VAL A 312 1.35 -11.72 3.85
C VAL A 312 2.71 -11.11 4.16
N ARG A 313 3.77 -11.76 3.72
CA ARG A 313 5.13 -11.24 3.74
C ARG A 313 5.58 -10.96 2.32
N ALA A 314 6.19 -9.80 2.10
CA ALA A 314 6.86 -9.52 0.85
C ALA A 314 8.25 -10.15 0.84
N GLU A 315 8.52 -10.97 -0.16
CA GLU A 315 9.83 -11.54 -0.45
C GLU A 315 10.41 -10.86 -1.68
N LEU A 316 11.62 -10.31 -1.51
CA LEU A 316 12.40 -9.65 -2.55
C LEU A 316 13.87 -10.11 -2.44
N PRO A 317 14.65 -10.06 -3.54
CA PRO A 317 16.08 -10.37 -3.49
C PRO A 317 16.85 -9.48 -2.49
N GLU A 318 17.75 -10.05 -1.69
CA GLU A 318 18.58 -9.28 -0.74
C GLU A 318 19.39 -8.15 -1.41
N ALA A 319 19.85 -8.39 -2.64
CA ALA A 319 20.57 -7.41 -3.45
C ALA A 319 19.76 -6.12 -3.70
N PHE A 320 18.43 -6.17 -3.69
CA PHE A 320 17.60 -4.98 -3.78
C PHE A 320 17.72 -4.10 -2.53
N PHE A 321 17.65 -4.71 -1.33
CA PHE A 321 17.78 -3.98 -0.08
C PHE A 321 19.18 -3.37 0.07
N ASP A 322 20.22 -4.10 -0.35
CA ASP A 322 21.60 -3.59 -0.35
C ASP A 322 21.76 -2.40 -1.31
N ALA A 323 21.13 -2.45 -2.49
CA ALA A 323 21.13 -1.33 -3.43
C ALA A 323 20.41 -0.10 -2.88
N VAL A 324 19.29 -0.29 -2.15
CA VAL A 324 18.58 0.80 -1.46
C VAL A 324 19.49 1.45 -0.41
N VAL A 325 20.16 0.64 0.43
CA VAL A 325 21.06 1.13 1.49
C VAL A 325 22.28 1.86 0.92
N ALA A 326 22.84 1.38 -0.19
CA ALA A 326 23.93 2.06 -0.89
C ALA A 326 23.52 3.46 -1.37
N LYS A 327 22.31 3.62 -1.90
CA LYS A 327 21.76 4.92 -2.31
C LYS A 327 21.54 5.84 -1.10
N LEU A 328 20.96 5.33 -0.02
CA LEU A 328 20.74 6.06 1.23
C LEU A 328 22.05 6.61 1.80
N THR A 329 23.07 5.76 1.90
CA THR A 329 24.38 6.14 2.46
C THR A 329 25.04 7.23 1.63
N LYS A 330 24.93 7.16 0.29
CA LYS A 330 25.44 8.21 -0.60
C LYS A 330 24.74 9.54 -0.37
N SER A 331 23.42 9.51 -0.17
CA SER A 331 22.62 10.72 0.09
C SER A 331 22.91 11.32 1.46
N ALA A 332 22.98 10.51 2.52
CA ALA A 332 23.29 10.98 3.86
C ALA A 332 24.67 11.67 3.94
N ARG A 333 25.66 11.16 3.21
CA ARG A 333 26.99 11.79 3.11
C ARG A 333 26.96 13.13 2.37
N ALA A 334 26.12 13.26 1.34
CA ALA A 334 26.01 14.51 0.59
C ALA A 334 25.37 15.64 1.41
N GLU A 335 24.42 15.32 2.29
CA GLU A 335 23.75 16.28 3.17
C GLU A 335 24.63 16.76 4.34
N ILE A 336 25.62 15.97 4.78
CA ILE A 336 26.59 16.39 5.81
C ILE A 336 27.66 17.34 5.22
N SER A 337 27.88 17.29 3.90
CA SER A 337 28.96 18.03 3.21
C SER A 337 28.54 19.38 2.61
N GLY A 338 27.27 19.78 2.70
CA GLY A 338 26.73 21.02 2.14
C GLY A 338 26.06 21.88 3.20
#